data_AF-A0A1X7LQ23-F1
#
_entry.id   AF-A0A1X7LQ23-F1
#
_cell.length_a   1.000
_cell.length_b   1.000
_cell.length_c   1.000
_cell.angle_alpha   90.00
_cell.angle_beta   90.00
_cell.angle_gamma   90.00
#
_symmetry.space_group_name_H-M   'P 1'
#
loop_
_entity.id
_entity.type
_entity.pdbx_description
1 polymer ?
#
loop_
_entity_poly.entity_id
_entity_poly.type
_entity_poly.pdbx_seq_one_letter_code
_entity_poly.pdbx_strand_id
1 'polypeptide(L)'
;MNLHRIVLAPAEAVRGVFRCYGFTGIRSKDHELFVLSWQHEQEDQDRPSVMLHVPAELLPNGQFRIDAAQVSFAGKTKVTFRMKRQAWLLLRQCFSLIDHQYYKTANPSFMN
;
A
#
# COMPACT_ATOMS: atom_id res chain seq x y z
N MET A 1 -0.90 11.64 12.64
CA MET A 1 -0.76 12.05 11.22
C MET A 1 -1.74 11.22 10.42
N ASN A 2 -2.83 11.81 9.93
CA ASN A 2 -3.74 11.17 9.00
C ASN A 2 -3.36 11.61 7.59
N LEU A 3 -3.12 10.66 6.70
CA LEU A 3 -2.87 10.94 5.30
C LEU A 3 -4.25 11.08 4.64
N HIS A 4 -4.74 12.32 4.46
CA HIS A 4 -5.93 12.56 3.63
C HIS A 4 -5.48 12.64 2.17
N ARG A 5 -5.22 11.47 1.58
CA ARG A 5 -4.70 11.37 0.22
C ARG A 5 -5.42 10.25 -0.53
N ILE A 6 -5.90 10.58 -1.71
CA ILE A 6 -6.38 9.62 -2.69
C ILE A 6 -5.27 9.41 -3.73
N VAL A 7 -4.97 8.15 -4.04
CA VAL A 7 -4.06 7.75 -5.11
C VAL A 7 -4.87 7.11 -6.22
N LEU A 8 -4.67 7.59 -7.44
CA LEU A 8 -5.26 7.06 -8.67
C LEU A 8 -4.12 6.68 -9.61
N ALA A 9 -3.97 5.38 -9.88
CA ALA A 9 -2.90 4.90 -10.76
C ALA A 9 -3.23 3.54 -11.39
N PRO A 10 -2.62 3.20 -12.54
CA PRO A 10 -2.81 1.90 -13.19
C PRO A 10 -2.58 0.73 -12.23
N ALA A 11 -3.46 -0.27 -12.26
CA ALA A 11 -3.43 -1.38 -11.32
C ALA A 11 -2.08 -2.10 -11.29
N GLU A 12 -1.44 -2.30 -12.45
CA GLU A 12 -0.14 -2.95 -12.56
C GLU A 12 1.01 -2.13 -11.94
N ALA A 13 0.97 -0.79 -12.06
CA ALA A 13 1.99 0.06 -11.43
C ALA A 13 1.91 -0.01 -9.90
N VAL A 14 0.69 0.06 -9.36
CA VAL A 14 0.45 -0.11 -7.91
C VAL A 14 0.93 -1.48 -7.44
N ARG A 15 0.51 -2.56 -8.13
CA ARG A 15 0.93 -3.94 -7.81
C ARG A 15 2.44 -4.09 -7.84
N GLY A 16 3.09 -3.54 -8.86
CA GLY A 16 4.54 -3.58 -9.03
C GLY A 16 5.25 -2.92 -7.84
N VAL A 17 4.88 -1.67 -7.52
CA VAL A 17 5.46 -0.96 -6.37
C VAL A 17 5.19 -1.71 -5.07
N PHE A 18 3.94 -2.10 -4.81
CA PHE A 18 3.56 -2.74 -3.54
C PHE A 18 4.29 -4.08 -3.35
N ARG A 19 4.45 -4.88 -4.41
CA ARG A 19 5.24 -6.11 -4.37
C ARG A 19 6.70 -5.86 -4.00
N CYS A 20 7.33 -4.80 -4.54
CA CYS A 20 8.70 -4.43 -4.19
C CYS A 20 8.87 -4.07 -2.70
N TYR A 21 7.79 -3.65 -2.04
CA TYR A 21 7.76 -3.33 -0.61
C TYR A 21 7.25 -4.49 0.26
N GLY A 22 7.07 -5.69 -0.32
CA GLY A 22 6.68 -6.89 0.42
C GLY A 22 5.17 -7.02 0.70
N PHE A 23 4.33 -6.18 0.08
CA PHE A 23 2.88 -6.37 0.18
C PHE A 23 2.43 -7.59 -0.62
N THR A 24 1.43 -8.29 -0.08
CA THR A 24 0.69 -9.34 -0.78
C THR A 24 -0.72 -8.83 -1.09
N GLY A 25 -1.20 -9.05 -2.32
CA GLY A 25 -2.54 -8.63 -2.75
C GLY A 25 -3.56 -9.76 -2.62
N ILE A 26 -4.67 -9.50 -1.93
CA ILE A 26 -5.84 -10.40 -1.87
C ILE A 26 -6.91 -9.80 -2.78
N ARG A 27 -7.22 -10.50 -3.87
CA ARG A 27 -8.07 -9.98 -4.96
C ARG A 27 -9.50 -10.48 -4.84
N SER A 28 -10.43 -9.56 -5.09
CA SER A 28 -11.81 -9.85 -5.45
C SER A 28 -12.11 -9.19 -6.81
N LYS A 29 -13.35 -9.26 -7.28
CA LYS A 29 -13.75 -8.80 -8.62
C LYS A 29 -13.40 -7.31 -8.85
N ASP A 30 -13.78 -6.47 -7.90
CA ASP A 30 -13.68 -5.00 -8.03
C ASP A 30 -12.74 -4.39 -6.98
N HIS A 31 -12.11 -5.21 -6.15
CA HIS A 31 -11.24 -4.75 -5.06
C HIS A 31 -9.97 -5.58 -4.94
N GLU A 32 -8.89 -4.95 -4.51
CA GLU A 32 -7.67 -5.64 -4.07
C GLU A 32 -7.29 -5.10 -2.69
N LEU A 33 -7.17 -5.99 -1.71
CA LEU A 33 -6.65 -5.66 -0.38
C LEU A 33 -5.17 -5.98 -0.36
N PHE A 34 -4.33 -4.95 -0.27
CA PHE A 34 -2.90 -5.14 -0.10
C PHE A 34 -2.56 -5.25 1.38
N VAL A 35 -1.80 -6.29 1.72
CA VAL A 35 -1.46 -6.65 3.09
C VAL A 35 0.05 -6.66 3.25
N LEU A 36 0.56 -5.91 4.22
CA LEU A 36 1.95 -6.01 4.66
C LEU A 36 1.98 -6.58 6.07
N SER A 37 2.55 -7.77 6.19
CA SER A 37 2.79 -8.43 7.46
C SER A 37 3.90 -7.73 8.23
N TRP A 38 3.63 -7.36 9.47
CA TRP A 38 4.62 -6.75 10.35
C TRP A 38 4.99 -7.77 11.42
N GLN A 39 6.21 -8.30 11.35
CA GLN A 39 6.72 -9.23 12.35
C GLN A 39 7.37 -8.45 13.49
N HIS A 40 6.99 -8.79 14.72
CA HIS A 40 7.64 -8.33 15.94
C HIS A 40 8.50 -9.47 16.49
N GLU A 41 9.82 -9.42 16.33
CA GLU A 41 10.74 -10.52 16.68
C GLU A 41 10.59 -11.05 18.13
N GLN A 42 10.10 -10.22 19.06
CA GLN A 42 9.88 -10.62 20.45
C GLN A 42 8.46 -11.18 20.74
N GLU A 43 7.46 -10.93 19.88
CA GLU A 43 6.06 -11.34 20.09
C GLU A 43 5.56 -12.34 19.04
N ASP A 44 6.21 -12.41 17.88
CA ASP A 44 5.79 -13.16 16.70
C ASP A 44 6.73 -14.34 16.47
N GLN A 45 6.63 -15.37 17.32
CA GLN A 45 7.44 -16.59 17.14
C GLN A 45 6.98 -17.41 15.92
N ASP A 46 5.68 -17.42 15.61
CA ASP A 46 5.13 -18.29 14.56
C ASP A 46 4.39 -17.55 13.43
N ARG A 47 3.80 -16.37 13.70
CA ARG A 47 2.99 -15.62 12.72
C ARG A 47 3.07 -14.12 13.01
N PRO A 48 3.04 -13.25 11.97
CA PRO A 48 2.94 -11.80 12.16
C PRO A 48 1.69 -11.47 12.98
N SER A 49 1.86 -10.77 14.11
CA SER A 49 0.73 -10.41 14.97
C SER A 49 0.00 -9.16 14.51
N VAL A 50 0.61 -8.39 13.59
CA VAL A 50 0.04 -7.17 13.02
C VAL A 50 0.20 -7.16 11.51
N MET A 51 -0.85 -6.74 10.83
CA MET A 51 -0.92 -6.59 9.38
C MET A 51 -1.38 -5.18 9.07
N LEU A 52 -0.71 -4.52 8.13
CA LEU A 52 -1.16 -3.27 7.54
C LEU A 52 -2.04 -3.58 6.33
N HIS A 53 -3.25 -3.06 6.34
CA HIS A 53 -4.25 -3.24 5.29
C HIS A 53 -4.39 -1.96 4.47
N VAL A 54 -4.25 -2.07 3.16
CA VAL A 54 -4.42 -0.99 2.20
C VAL A 54 -5.47 -1.40 1.18
N PRO A 55 -6.73 -0.98 1.37
CA PRO A 55 -7.80 -1.25 0.41
C PRO A 55 -7.57 -0.47 -0.90
N ALA A 56 -7.80 -1.14 -2.02
CA ALA A 56 -7.81 -0.54 -3.35
C ALA A 56 -9.08 -0.95 -4.11
N GLU A 57 -9.78 0.03 -4.66
CA GLU A 57 -10.94 -0.16 -5.54
C GLU A 57 -10.46 -0.17 -6.99
N LEU A 58 -10.77 -1.23 -7.75
CA LEU A 58 -10.48 -1.30 -9.18
C LEU A 58 -11.56 -0.54 -9.96
N LEU A 59 -11.16 0.53 -10.63
CA LEU A 59 -12.05 1.34 -11.45
C LEU A 59 -12.20 0.75 -12.87
N PRO A 60 -13.29 1.07 -13.59
CA PRO A 60 -13.53 0.58 -14.96
C PRO A 60 -12.42 0.92 -15.96
N ASN A 61 -11.65 1.98 -15.70
CA ASN A 61 -10.52 2.39 -16.53
C ASN A 61 -9.22 1.61 -16.24
N GLY A 62 -9.27 0.56 -15.41
CA GLY A 62 -8.11 -0.27 -15.05
C GLY A 62 -7.17 0.36 -14.03
N GLN A 63 -7.55 1.48 -13.41
CA GLN A 63 -6.80 2.10 -12.32
C GLN A 63 -7.30 1.62 -10.96
N PHE A 64 -6.40 1.61 -9.99
CA PHE A 64 -6.79 1.55 -8.59
C PHE A 64 -7.05 2.95 -8.04
N ARG A 65 -8.10 3.05 -7.24
CA ARG A 65 -8.31 4.12 -6.26
C ARG A 65 -7.94 3.60 -4.88
N ILE A 66 -6.93 4.22 -4.27
CA ILE A 66 -6.53 3.95 -2.89
C ILE A 66 -6.82 5.20 -2.06
N ASP A 67 -7.64 5.05 -1.03
CA ASP A 67 -7.88 6.10 -0.04
C ASP A 67 -7.04 5.83 1.21
N ALA A 68 -6.04 6.68 1.43
CA ALA A 68 -5.15 6.51 2.57
C ALA A 68 -5.85 6.68 3.93
N ALA A 69 -7.04 7.27 3.96
CA ALA A 69 -7.87 7.33 5.16
C ALA A 69 -8.50 5.97 5.52
N GLN A 70 -8.60 5.04 4.56
CA GLN A 70 -9.13 3.69 4.76
C GLN A 70 -8.06 2.67 5.13
N VAL A 71 -6.79 3.09 5.13
CA VAL A 71 -5.68 2.24 5.59
C VAL A 71 -5.86 1.93 7.06
N SER A 72 -5.76 0.66 7.40
CA SER A 72 -6.00 0.17 8.75
C SER A 72 -4.95 -0.86 9.16
N PHE A 73 -4.90 -1.15 10.46
CA PHE A 73 -4.14 -2.27 10.97
C PHE A 73 -5.10 -3.35 11.46
N ALA A 74 -4.77 -4.60 11.17
CA ALA A 74 -5.43 -5.76 11.75
C ALA A 74 -4.41 -6.57 12.53
N GLY A 75 -4.79 -7.18 13.65
CA GLY A 75 -3.83 -7.91 14.47
C GLY A 75 -4.34 -8.22 15.86
N LYS A 76 -3.61 -9.11 16.55
CA LYS A 76 -3.90 -9.47 17.95
C LYS A 76 -3.23 -8.53 18.94
N THR A 77 -2.12 -7.90 18.54
CA THR A 77 -1.31 -7.07 19.43
C THR A 77 -1.56 -5.59 19.23
N LYS A 78 -1.28 -4.79 20.26
CA LYS A 78 -1.47 -3.33 20.20
C LYS A 78 -0.48 -2.71 19.21
N VAL A 79 -1.01 -2.01 18.21
CA VAL A 79 -0.19 -1.28 17.25
C VAL A 79 0.45 -0.06 17.92
N THR A 80 1.77 -0.10 18.07
CA THR A 80 2.53 0.98 18.72
C THR A 80 2.60 2.23 17.84
N PHE A 81 2.86 3.39 18.46
CA PHE A 81 3.06 4.65 17.72
C PHE A 81 4.21 4.57 16.71
N ARG A 82 5.30 3.86 17.08
CA ARG A 82 6.46 3.65 16.21
C ARG A 82 6.08 2.86 14.95
N MET A 83 5.30 1.79 15.10
CA MET A 83 4.80 1.00 13.97
C MET A 83 3.91 1.83 13.06
N LYS A 84 2.96 2.59 13.62
CA LYS A 84 2.12 3.50 12.83
C LYS A 84 2.97 4.48 12.03
N ARG A 85 3.95 5.12 12.67
CA ARG A 85 4.85 6.07 12.01
C ARG A 85 5.63 5.42 10.87
N GLN A 86 6.18 4.23 11.08
CA GLN A 86 6.97 3.53 10.06
C GLN A 86 6.11 3.07 8.89
N ALA A 87 4.93 2.51 9.15
CA ALA A 87 3.95 2.17 8.11
C ALA A 87 3.56 3.39 7.26
N TRP A 88 3.30 4.54 7.90
CA TRP A 88 2.98 5.76 7.18
C TRP A 88 4.15 6.27 6.32
N LEU A 89 5.38 6.18 6.80
CA LEU A 89 6.56 6.56 6.01
C LEU A 89 6.72 5.65 4.79
N LEU A 90 6.55 4.34 4.98
CA LEU A 90 6.60 3.35 3.91
C LEU A 90 5.51 3.61 2.87
N LEU A 91 4.26 3.82 3.28
CA LEU A 91 3.17 4.15 2.36
C LEU A 91 3.42 5.45 1.59
N ARG A 92 3.97 6.48 2.24
CA ARG A 92 4.33 7.72 1.54
C ARG A 92 5.37 7.46 0.44
N GLN A 93 6.35 6.60 0.70
CA GLN A 93 7.35 6.22 -0.32
C GLN A 93 6.69 5.45 -1.47
N CYS A 94 5.85 4.46 -1.18
CA CYS A 94 5.12 3.73 -2.21
C CYS A 94 4.28 4.66 -3.08
N PHE A 95 3.52 5.58 -2.47
CA PHE A 95 2.68 6.52 -3.22
C PHE A 95 3.49 7.48 -4.07
N SER A 96 4.62 8.02 -3.58
CA SER A 96 5.51 8.85 -4.39
C SER A 96 6.10 8.09 -5.58
N LEU A 97 6.44 6.81 -5.40
CA LEU A 97 6.94 5.97 -6.50
C LEU A 97 5.86 5.67 -7.52
N ILE A 98 4.62 5.41 -7.07
CA ILE A 98 3.47 5.21 -7.96
C ILE A 98 3.23 6.45 -8.80
N ASP A 99 3.23 7.65 -8.20
CA ASP A 99 3.09 8.89 -8.96
C ASP A 99 4.20 9.00 -10.01
N HIS A 100 5.45 8.79 -9.60
CA HIS A 100 6.60 8.96 -10.49
C HIS A 100 6.61 7.94 -11.63
N GLN A 101 6.28 6.68 -11.37
CA GLN A 101 6.12 5.67 -12.41
C GLN A 101 4.98 6.03 -13.35
N TYR A 102 3.84 6.48 -12.81
CA TYR A 102 2.71 6.93 -13.61
C TYR A 102 3.09 8.09 -14.52
N TYR A 103 3.77 9.12 -14.01
CA TYR A 103 4.26 10.26 -14.80
C TYR A 103 5.19 9.82 -15.93
N LYS A 104 6.09 8.87 -15.69
CA LYS A 104 6.97 8.31 -16.73
C LYS A 104 6.22 7.58 -17.83
N THR A 105 5.22 6.76 -17.49
CA THR A 105 4.39 6.06 -18.49
C THR A 105 3.41 6.97 -19.21
N ALA A 106 2.91 8.02 -18.55
CA ALA A 106 1.97 8.97 -19.15
C ALA A 106 2.66 10.03 -20.02
N ASN A 107 3.95 10.29 -19.79
CA ASN A 107 4.76 11.25 -20.54
C ASN A 107 6.13 10.63 -20.91
N PRO A 108 6.18 9.74 -21.92
CA PRO A 108 7.42 9.08 -22.33
C PRO A 108 8.49 10.05 -22.85
N SER A 109 8.11 11.29 -23.18
CA SER A 109 8.99 12.37 -23.64
C SER A 109 10.03 12.85 -22.62
N PHE A 110 9.92 12.45 -21.35
CA PHE A 110 10.86 12.80 -20.27
C PHE A 110 11.87 11.67 -19.95
N MET A 111 12.04 10.69 -20.85
CA MET A 111 13.01 9.59 -20.70
C MET A 111 14.36 9.82 -21.42
N ASN A 112 14.75 11.09 -21.64
CA ASN A 112 16.09 11.45 -22.14
C ASN A 112 17.03 11.79 -21.00
#